data_AF-A0A2D5GYT6-F1
#
_entry.id   AF-A0A2D5GYT6-F1
#
_cell.length_a   1.000
_cell.length_b   1.000
_cell.length_c   1.000
_cell.angle_alpha   90.00
_cell.angle_beta   90.00
_cell.angle_gamma   90.00
#
_symmetry.space_group_name_H-M   'P 1'
#
loop_
_entity.id
_entity.type
_entity.pdbx_description
1 polymer ?
#
loop_
_entity_poly.entity_id
_entity_poly.type
_entity_poly.pdbx_seq_one_letter_code
_entity_poly.pdbx_strand_id
1 'polypeptide(L)' 'MKEFFIMNLQRISDLPPLPQRPVDSHKGTFGKVLVIAGSAGMSGAASLSGMGALRGGAGLVFLAVPQEIQSIVAAVNPC' A
#
# COMPACT_ATOMS: atom_id res chain seq x y z
N MET A 1 9.40 -6.96 -33.88
CA MET A 1 10.52 -6.43 -33.07
C MET A 1 10.48 -4.91 -33.18
N LYS A 2 9.51 -4.26 -32.53
CA LYS A 2 9.30 -2.82 -32.61
C LYS A 2 8.69 -2.29 -31.30
N GLU A 3 9.10 -1.07 -30.99
CA GLU A 3 8.69 -0.21 -29.87
C GLU A 3 9.03 -0.68 -28.45
N PHE A 4 10.30 -0.47 -28.09
CA PHE A 4 10.72 -0.24 -26.70
C PHE A 4 9.95 0.99 -26.18
N PHE A 5 9.01 0.77 -25.26
CA PHE A 5 8.21 1.79 -24.59
C PHE A 5 9.14 2.73 -23.81
N ILE A 6 9.49 3.87 -24.42
CA ILE A 6 10.26 4.92 -23.74
C ILE A 6 9.37 5.46 -22.62
N MET A 7 9.77 5.17 -21.38
CA MET A 7 9.18 5.76 -20.19
C MET A 7 9.37 7.27 -20.24
N ASN A 8 8.27 8.02 -20.30
CA ASN A 8 8.26 9.48 -20.15
C ASN A 8 8.75 9.84 -18.75
N LEU A 9 10.02 10.25 -18.63
CA LEU A 9 10.59 10.70 -17.38
C LEU A 9 10.14 12.13 -17.11
N GLN A 10 9.07 12.30 -16.32
CA GLN A 10 8.60 13.62 -15.92
C GLN A 10 9.35 14.08 -14.66
N ARG A 11 10.14 15.15 -14.77
CA ARG A 11 10.77 15.80 -13.62
C ARG A 11 9.71 16.59 -12.85
N ILE A 12 9.47 16.22 -11.60
CA ILE A 12 8.57 16.95 -10.69
C ILE A 12 9.40 18.09 -10.05
N SER A 13 9.04 19.34 -10.33
CA SER A 13 9.67 20.53 -9.72
C SER A 13 9.00 20.91 -8.40
N ASP A 14 7.69 20.67 -8.30
CA ASP A 14 6.84 21.09 -7.18
C ASP A 14 6.01 19.91 -6.68
N LEU A 15 5.89 19.77 -5.36
CA LEU A 15 5.10 18.70 -4.76
C LEU A 15 3.60 18.95 -4.97
N PRO A 16 2.81 17.93 -5.33
CA PRO A 16 1.37 18.07 -5.39
C PRO A 16 0.80 18.36 -3.98
N PRO A 17 -0.29 19.15 -3.88
CA PRO A 17 -0.95 19.36 -2.61
C PRO A 17 -1.51 18.05 -2.05
N LEU A 18 -1.61 17.94 -0.73
CA LEU A 18 -2.22 16.78 -0.09
C LEU A 18 -3.70 16.67 -0.47
N PRO A 19 -4.23 15.43 -0.64
CA PRO A 19 -5.64 15.23 -0.96
C PRO A 19 -6.55 15.71 0.19
N GLN A 20 -7.71 16.26 -0.17
CA GLN A 20 -8.69 16.70 0.81
C GLN A 20 -9.28 15.51 1.59
N ARG A 21 -9.65 15.74 2.86
CA ARG A 21 -10.35 14.76 3.71
C ARG A 21 -11.70 15.32 4.15
N PRO A 22 -12.79 15.08 3.39
CA PRO A 22 -14.12 15.54 3.74
C PRO A 22 -14.59 14.95 5.08
N VAL A 23 -15.33 15.72 5.88
CA VAL A 23 -15.86 15.24 7.17
C VAL A 23 -16.89 14.12 6.96
N ASP A 24 -17.72 14.25 5.93
CA ASP A 24 -18.68 13.21 5.52
C ASP A 24 -18.04 12.22 4.54
N SER A 25 -17.05 11.47 5.03
CA SER A 25 -16.34 10.46 4.25
C SER A 25 -16.22 9.14 5.00
N HIS A 26 -15.87 8.08 4.28
CA HIS A 26 -15.72 6.75 4.85
C HIS A 26 -14.46 6.06 4.30
N LYS A 27 -14.12 4.89 4.86
CA LYS A 27 -12.96 4.07 4.45
C LYS A 27 -12.87 3.74 2.95
N GLY A 28 -13.96 3.88 2.19
CA GLY A 28 -13.96 3.68 0.73
C GLY A 28 -13.54 4.92 -0.06
N THR A 29 -13.73 6.11 0.51
CA THR A 29 -13.38 7.41 -0.11
C THR A 29 -11.87 7.56 -0.30
N PHE A 30 -11.07 7.00 0.62
CA PHE A 30 -9.61 7.13 0.63
C PHE A 30 -8.87 6.00 -0.12
N GLY A 31 -9.57 5.28 -0.99
CA GLY A 31 -8.99 4.21 -1.81
C GLY A 31 -8.72 2.91 -1.05
N LYS A 32 -8.33 1.90 -1.83
CA LYS A 32 -8.04 0.54 -1.37
C LYS A 32 -6.67 0.12 -1.91
N VAL A 33 -5.81 -0.40 -1.05
CA VAL A 33 -4.46 -0.85 -1.42
C VAL A 33 -4.38 -2.36 -1.24
N LEU A 34 -3.81 -3.05 -2.22
CA LEU A 34 -3.37 -4.44 -2.08
C LEU A 34 -1.85 -4.46 -2.05
N VAL A 35 -1.28 -5.05 -1.00
CA VAL A 35 0.15 -5.32 -0.88
C VAL A 35 0.38 -6.81 -1.07
N ILE A 36 1.23 -7.16 -2.02
CA ILE A 36 1.72 -8.53 -2.22
C ILE A 36 3.18 -8.54 -1.78
N ALA A 37 3.45 -9.08 -0.59
CA ALA A 37 4.77 -9.03 0.02
C ALA A 37 4.95 -10.13 1.07
N GLY A 38 6.20 -10.32 1.50
CA GLY A 38 6.56 -11.27 2.55
C GLY A 38 6.78 -12.70 2.04
N SER A 39 7.51 -13.45 2.84
CA SER A 39 7.84 -14.88 2.68
C SER A 39 8.16 -15.48 4.05
N ALA A 40 8.41 -16.80 4.13
CA ALA A 40 9.08 -17.39 5.28
C ALA A 40 10.30 -16.55 5.70
N GLY A 41 10.38 -16.21 6.99
CA GLY A 41 11.45 -15.36 7.54
C GLY A 41 11.36 -13.86 7.21
N MET A 42 10.44 -13.43 6.34
CA MET A 42 10.29 -12.02 5.91
C MET A 42 8.86 -11.47 6.08
N SER A 43 8.10 -11.98 7.06
CA SER A 43 6.73 -11.53 7.35
C SER A 43 6.64 -10.02 7.63
N GLY A 44 7.68 -9.44 8.24
CA GLY A 44 7.75 -8.01 8.52
C GLY A 44 7.64 -7.12 7.28
N ALA A 45 8.05 -7.60 6.10
CA ALA A 45 7.94 -6.82 4.86
C ALA A 45 6.48 -6.49 4.51
N ALA A 46 5.57 -7.47 4.68
CA ALA A 46 4.14 -7.26 4.46
C ALA A 46 3.54 -6.32 5.51
N SER A 47 3.85 -6.54 6.79
CA SER A 47 3.31 -5.73 7.89
C SER A 47 3.76 -4.26 7.81
N LEU A 48 5.04 -4.01 7.55
CA LEU A 48 5.59 -2.65 7.43
C LEU A 48 4.98 -1.91 6.24
N SER A 49 4.86 -2.57 5.09
CA SER A 49 4.24 -2.00 3.89
C SER A 49 2.76 -1.68 4.11
N GLY A 50 2.02 -2.58 4.75
CA GLY A 50 0.61 -2.37 5.08
C GLY A 50 0.38 -1.19 6.02
N MET A 51 1.17 -1.12 7.10
CA MET A 51 1.13 0.03 8.02
C MET A 51 1.51 1.34 7.33
N GLY A 52 2.52 1.30 6.44
CA GLY A 52 2.92 2.45 5.63
C GLY A 52 1.76 2.97 4.77
N ALA A 53 1.01 2.07 4.13
CA ALA A 53 -0.16 2.43 3.33
C ALA A 53 -1.28 3.07 4.17
N LEU A 54 -1.60 2.49 5.34
CA LEU A 54 -2.59 3.07 6.26
C LEU A 54 -2.16 4.46 6.74
N ARG A 55 -0.89 4.61 7.17
CA ARG A 55 -0.33 5.90 7.62
C ARG A 55 -0.22 6.92 6.49
N GLY A 56 -0.05 6.45 5.25
CA GLY A 56 -0.11 7.27 4.04
C GLY A 56 -1.51 7.75 3.68
N GLY A 57 -2.54 7.31 4.41
CA GLY A 57 -3.90 7.80 4.27
C GLY A 57 -4.85 6.87 3.51
N ALA A 58 -4.41 5.66 3.15
CA ALA A 58 -5.28 4.66 2.52
C ALA A 58 -6.46 4.31 3.44
N GLY A 59 -7.65 4.18 2.87
CA GLY A 59 -8.85 3.87 3.63
C GLY A 59 -8.99 2.39 3.98
N LEU A 60 -8.50 1.51 3.10
CA LEU A 60 -8.47 0.06 3.30
C LEU A 60 -7.16 -0.51 2.75
N VAL A 61 -6.60 -1.47 3.46
CA VAL A 61 -5.38 -2.18 3.06
C VAL A 61 -5.59 -3.68 3.16
N PHE A 62 -5.24 -4.40 2.10
CA PHE A 62 -5.27 -5.84 2.01
C PHE A 62 -3.83 -6.36 1.88
N LEU A 63 -3.50 -7.40 2.64
CA LEU A 63 -2.21 -8.07 2.56
C LEU A 63 -2.40 -9.46 1.95
N ALA A 64 -1.79 -9.69 0.78
CA ALA A 64 -1.67 -11.00 0.18
C ALA A 64 -0.29 -11.56 0.53
N VAL A 65 -0.29 -12.62 1.33
CA VAL A 65 0.91 -13.25 1.90
C VAL A 65 0.79 -14.77 1.80
N PRO A 66 1.91 -15.52 1.80
CA PRO A 66 1.88 -16.97 1.95
C PRO A 66 1.13 -17.40 3.22
N GLN A 67 0.36 -18.49 3.13
CA GLN A 67 -0.49 -18.98 4.23
C GLN A 67 0.31 -19.21 5.53
N GLU A 68 1.51 -19.75 5.42
CA GLU A 68 2.41 -20.06 6.54
C GLU A 68 2.81 -18.84 7.39
N ILE A 69 2.79 -17.63 6.83
CA ILE A 69 3.12 -16.40 7.57
C ILE A 69 1.90 -15.55 7.91
N GLN A 70 0.70 -15.96 7.50
CA GLN A 70 -0.51 -15.16 7.66
C GLN A 70 -0.80 -14.81 9.12
N SER A 71 -0.67 -15.78 10.03
CA SER A 71 -0.91 -15.56 11.46
C SER A 71 0.10 -14.60 12.08
N ILE A 72 1.36 -14.68 11.66
CA ILE A 72 2.43 -13.77 12.08
C ILE A 72 2.12 -12.35 11.64
N VAL A 73 1.73 -12.17 10.37
CA VAL A 73 1.39 -10.86 9.80
C VAL A 73 0.15 -10.28 10.49
N ALA A 74 -0.89 -11.09 10.70
CA ALA A 74 -2.13 -10.69 11.37
C ALA A 74 -1.95 -10.29 12.84
N ALA A 75 -0.94 -10.85 13.52
CA ALA A 75 -0.63 -10.49 14.90
C ALA A 75 0.02 -9.12 15.06
N VAL A 76 0.61 -8.54 13.99
CA VAL A 76 1.35 -7.26 14.09
C VAL A 76 0.40 -6.08 14.30
N ASN A 77 -0.77 -6.08 13.65
CA ASN A 77 -1.82 -5.08 13.87
C ASN A 77 -3.19 -5.66 13.47
N PRO A 78 -4.21 -5.53 14.33
CA PRO A 78 -5.54 -6.11 14.08
C PRO A 78 -6.45 -5.25 13.18
N CYS A 79 -5.97 -4.09 12.72
CA CYS A 79 -6.73 -3.14 11.90
C CYS A 79 -6.80 -3.53 10.42
#